data_AF-A0A8S9BSS1-F1
#
_entry.id   AF-A0A8S9BSS1-F1
#
_cell.length_a   1.000
_cell.length_b   1.000
_cell.length_c   1.000
_cell.angle_alpha   90.00
_cell.angle_beta   90.00
_cell.angle_gamma   90.00
#
_symmetry.space_group_name_H-M   'P 1'
#
loop_
_entity.id
_entity.type
_entity.pdbx_description
1 polymer ?
#
loop_
_entity_poly.entity_id
_entity_poly.type
_entity_poly.pdbx_seq_one_letter_code
_entity_poly.pdbx_strand_id
1 'polypeptide(L)'
;MSDLRVAMYSASHRTKLKLFEHLKDRRVRLQHFAVEKLSPGDCKLLGLSLDQIPDAKANEIVEMLQQKGWKIPEPLEIGTEKAWRSTEYPCYWGSVYHHIDCGATADMLLALGFKDFDSMDTYGRTPLSQANSPGYALWLIDHGATVTSPLGNVGSKLNQIAIHGVACRLGRYLFYHGKKDQTWRKLAGGSRKRLLDLTCSMDVPDNCRCACSSQGCTPFTALLKPGLRAGYYDSRTKMVELQEIVKYLPVDVFGLPEIPLATLRLLTFEALGIRHTCCQGPRKLRADLLRSNDCYDEEELQELREEDSFLVKSLEELMEEFEMKYNASGENLPLFVERYWKHRMEEVIAEMDEYELSDEEKRKLEELGVDLLEEIEEESEEEEDEMEEWDLNYYIRRMDQIVGLY
;
A
#
# COMPACT_ATOMS: atom_id res chain seq x y z
N MET A 1 -6.69 -18.25 -11.07
CA MET A 1 -7.32 -16.90 -11.07
C MET A 1 -6.34 -15.79 -11.43
N SER A 2 -5.03 -16.04 -11.44
CA SER A 2 -4.02 -15.19 -12.12
C SER A 2 -4.37 -14.93 -13.59
N ASP A 3 -4.90 -15.93 -14.29
CA ASP A 3 -5.32 -15.82 -15.71
C ASP A 3 -6.48 -14.84 -15.94
N LEU A 4 -7.35 -14.58 -14.93
CA LEU A 4 -8.42 -13.61 -15.09
C LEU A 4 -7.86 -12.21 -15.32
N ARG A 5 -6.82 -11.80 -14.57
CA ARG A 5 -6.32 -10.42 -14.61
C ARG A 5 -5.70 -10.07 -15.97
N VAL A 6 -4.90 -10.99 -16.53
CA VAL A 6 -4.26 -10.83 -17.85
C VAL A 6 -5.28 -10.96 -18.98
N ALA A 7 -6.17 -11.96 -18.92
CA ALA A 7 -7.21 -12.13 -19.94
C ALA A 7 -8.21 -10.97 -19.97
N MET A 8 -8.50 -10.36 -18.82
CA MET A 8 -9.51 -9.29 -18.70
C MET A 8 -9.03 -7.92 -19.16
N TYR A 9 -7.72 -7.65 -19.19
CA TYR A 9 -7.25 -6.32 -19.60
C TYR A 9 -7.48 -6.09 -21.11
N SER A 10 -7.30 -7.14 -21.92
CA SER A 10 -7.31 -7.04 -23.40
C SER A 10 -8.56 -7.66 -24.06
N ALA A 11 -9.40 -8.37 -23.31
CA ALA A 11 -10.56 -9.06 -23.86
C ALA A 11 -11.67 -8.10 -24.33
N SER A 12 -12.35 -8.49 -25.42
CA SER A 12 -13.57 -7.80 -25.89
C SER A 12 -14.68 -7.82 -24.83
N HIS A 13 -15.59 -6.84 -24.89
CA HIS A 13 -16.79 -6.80 -24.04
C HIS A 13 -17.56 -8.13 -24.04
N ARG A 14 -17.77 -8.70 -25.22
CA ARG A 14 -18.48 -9.99 -25.38
C ARG A 14 -17.75 -11.15 -24.72
N THR A 15 -16.42 -11.17 -24.79
CA THR A 15 -15.59 -12.20 -24.14
C THR A 15 -15.67 -12.09 -22.62
N LYS A 16 -15.58 -10.87 -22.08
CA LYS A 16 -15.72 -10.61 -20.63
C LYS A 16 -17.08 -11.06 -20.10
N LEU A 17 -18.16 -10.70 -20.80
CA LEU A 17 -19.51 -11.07 -20.39
C LEU A 17 -19.68 -12.59 -20.32
N LYS A 18 -19.27 -13.31 -21.37
CA LYS A 18 -19.32 -14.79 -21.38
C LYS A 18 -18.51 -15.43 -20.24
N LEU A 19 -17.33 -14.87 -19.95
CA LEU A 19 -16.51 -15.34 -18.83
C LEU A 19 -17.22 -15.15 -17.49
N PHE A 20 -17.84 -13.99 -17.28
CA PHE A 20 -18.56 -13.71 -16.04
C PHE A 20 -19.86 -14.49 -15.90
N GLU A 21 -20.58 -14.73 -16.99
CA GLU A 21 -21.74 -15.63 -17.01
C GLU A 21 -21.34 -17.05 -16.61
N HIS A 22 -20.23 -17.55 -17.15
CA HIS A 22 -19.70 -18.86 -16.76
C HIS A 22 -19.25 -18.89 -15.30
N LEU A 23 -18.59 -17.82 -14.83
CA LEU A 23 -18.19 -17.71 -13.42
C LEU A 23 -19.41 -17.72 -12.50
N LYS A 24 -20.46 -16.96 -12.83
CA LYS A 24 -21.73 -16.95 -12.10
C LYS A 24 -22.37 -18.33 -12.07
N ASP A 25 -22.50 -19.01 -13.21
CA ASP A 25 -23.05 -20.37 -13.28
C ASP A 25 -22.29 -21.31 -12.34
N ARG A 26 -20.96 -21.26 -12.38
CA ARG A 26 -20.11 -22.08 -11.50
C ARG A 26 -20.36 -21.77 -10.02
N ARG A 27 -20.46 -20.51 -9.62
CA ARG A 27 -20.72 -20.11 -8.22
C ARG A 27 -22.09 -20.56 -7.73
N VAL A 28 -23.11 -20.41 -8.57
CA VAL A 28 -24.49 -20.85 -8.26
C VAL A 28 -24.55 -22.37 -8.12
N ARG A 29 -23.93 -23.11 -9.03
CA ARG A 29 -23.90 -24.59 -8.96
C ARG A 29 -23.11 -25.09 -7.76
N LEU A 30 -22.00 -24.43 -7.40
CA LEU A 30 -21.25 -24.73 -6.18
C LEU A 30 -22.10 -24.49 -4.93
N GLN A 31 -22.87 -23.40 -4.90
CA GLN A 31 -23.78 -23.11 -3.80
C GLN A 31 -24.87 -24.16 -3.65
N HIS A 32 -25.53 -24.54 -4.75
CA HIS A 32 -26.54 -25.60 -4.73
C HIS A 32 -25.96 -26.93 -4.25
N PHE A 33 -24.77 -27.29 -4.74
CA PHE A 33 -24.07 -28.49 -4.30
C PHE A 33 -23.76 -28.43 -2.79
N ALA A 34 -23.32 -27.28 -2.28
CA ALA A 34 -23.06 -27.08 -0.86
C ALA A 34 -24.33 -27.24 -0.01
N VAL A 35 -25.44 -26.61 -0.41
CA VAL A 35 -26.73 -26.69 0.29
C VAL A 35 -27.30 -28.12 0.28
N GLU A 36 -27.05 -28.89 -0.77
CA GLU A 36 -27.49 -30.30 -0.86
C GLU A 36 -26.66 -31.22 0.06
N LYS A 37 -25.36 -30.96 0.21
CA LYS A 37 -24.41 -31.88 0.86
C LYS A 37 -24.06 -31.53 2.30
N LEU A 38 -24.15 -30.25 2.67
CA LEU A 38 -23.79 -29.77 4.00
C LEU A 38 -25.01 -29.71 4.92
N SER A 39 -24.77 -29.77 6.23
CA SER A 39 -25.85 -29.60 7.20
C SER A 39 -26.38 -28.15 7.20
N PRO A 40 -27.60 -27.89 7.68
CA PRO A 40 -28.10 -26.53 7.83
C PRO A 40 -27.21 -25.65 8.74
N GLY A 41 -26.56 -26.26 9.73
CA GLY A 41 -25.61 -25.57 10.60
C GLY A 41 -24.34 -25.13 9.87
N ASP A 42 -23.78 -26.02 9.04
CA ASP A 42 -22.63 -25.72 8.18
C ASP A 42 -22.97 -24.63 7.15
N CYS A 43 -24.15 -24.71 6.52
CA CYS A 43 -24.64 -23.69 5.58
C CYS A 43 -24.81 -22.32 6.26
N LYS A 44 -25.31 -22.31 7.50
CA LYS A 44 -25.45 -21.09 8.31
C LYS A 44 -24.08 -20.52 8.69
N LEU A 45 -23.11 -21.37 9.04
CA LEU A 45 -21.74 -20.96 9.36
C LEU A 45 -21.06 -20.28 8.16
N LEU A 46 -21.23 -20.86 6.97
CA LEU A 46 -20.78 -20.28 5.71
C LEU A 46 -21.63 -19.06 5.28
N GLY A 47 -22.75 -18.78 5.95
CA GLY A 47 -23.67 -17.71 5.57
C GLY A 47 -24.21 -17.87 4.14
N LEU A 48 -24.51 -19.09 3.72
CA LEU A 48 -25.06 -19.36 2.40
C LEU A 48 -26.50 -18.89 2.32
N SER A 49 -26.78 -17.99 1.38
CA SER A 49 -28.13 -17.57 0.99
C SER A 49 -28.31 -17.81 -0.50
N LEU A 50 -29.36 -18.54 -0.89
CA LEU A 50 -29.68 -18.81 -2.30
C LEU A 50 -29.96 -17.53 -3.11
N ASP A 51 -30.20 -16.40 -2.43
CA ASP A 51 -30.43 -15.11 -3.06
C ASP A 51 -29.13 -14.35 -3.39
N GLN A 52 -27.97 -14.87 -3.00
CA GLN A 52 -26.67 -14.23 -3.18
C GLN A 52 -25.64 -15.18 -3.79
N ILE A 53 -24.87 -14.67 -4.75
CA ILE A 53 -23.74 -15.40 -5.35
C ILE A 53 -22.62 -15.45 -4.31
N PRO A 54 -22.17 -16.64 -3.86
CA PRO A 54 -21.14 -16.72 -2.82
C PRO A 54 -19.75 -16.63 -3.44
N ASP A 55 -19.38 -15.49 -4.01
CA ASP A 55 -18.12 -15.36 -4.73
C ASP A 55 -16.92 -15.29 -3.80
N ALA A 56 -16.96 -14.39 -2.81
CA ALA A 56 -15.90 -14.28 -1.80
C ALA A 56 -15.70 -15.58 -1.00
N LYS A 57 -16.80 -16.26 -0.67
CA LYS A 57 -16.81 -17.48 0.16
C LYS A 57 -16.63 -18.76 -0.64
N ALA A 58 -16.43 -18.67 -1.95
CA ALA A 58 -16.40 -19.85 -2.81
C ALA A 58 -15.32 -20.86 -2.38
N ASN A 59 -14.16 -20.38 -1.92
CA ASN A 59 -13.09 -21.24 -1.41
C ASN A 59 -13.46 -21.91 -0.07
N GLU A 60 -14.01 -21.14 0.89
CA GLU A 60 -14.48 -21.68 2.18
C GLU A 60 -15.53 -22.80 1.99
N ILE A 61 -16.41 -22.65 1.00
CA ILE A 61 -17.39 -23.67 0.63
C ILE A 61 -16.69 -24.96 0.17
N VAL A 62 -15.71 -24.83 -0.72
CA VAL A 62 -14.93 -25.96 -1.25
C VAL A 62 -14.16 -26.66 -0.13
N GLU A 63 -13.48 -25.89 0.72
CA GLU A 63 -12.73 -26.42 1.86
C GLU A 63 -13.64 -27.18 2.83
N MET A 64 -14.79 -26.61 3.18
CA MET A 64 -15.74 -27.27 4.08
C MET A 64 -16.31 -28.55 3.47
N LEU A 65 -16.66 -28.55 2.18
CA LEU A 65 -17.12 -29.74 1.47
C LEU A 65 -16.05 -30.85 1.49
N GLN A 66 -14.79 -30.50 1.20
CA GLN A 66 -13.66 -31.43 1.23
C GLN A 66 -13.40 -31.96 2.64
N GLN A 67 -13.44 -31.10 3.67
CA GLN A 67 -13.30 -31.50 5.07
C GLN A 67 -14.36 -32.51 5.52
N LYS A 68 -15.57 -32.42 4.95
CA LYS A 68 -16.68 -33.36 5.20
C LYS A 68 -16.62 -34.62 4.31
N GLY A 69 -15.56 -34.77 3.51
CA GLY A 69 -15.32 -35.95 2.68
C GLY A 69 -16.01 -35.92 1.31
N TRP A 70 -16.58 -34.79 0.89
CA TRP A 70 -17.22 -34.68 -0.43
C TRP A 70 -16.19 -34.37 -1.51
N LYS A 71 -16.23 -35.14 -2.60
CA LYS A 71 -15.47 -34.84 -3.81
C LYS A 71 -16.16 -33.72 -4.59
N ILE A 72 -15.43 -32.66 -4.88
CA ILE A 72 -15.92 -31.56 -5.71
C ILE A 72 -15.96 -32.01 -7.18
N PRO A 73 -17.08 -31.83 -7.89
CA PRO A 73 -17.12 -32.07 -9.33
C PRO A 73 -16.13 -31.17 -10.07
N GLU A 74 -15.39 -31.70 -11.05
CA GLU A 74 -14.40 -30.97 -11.84
C GLU A 74 -14.89 -29.60 -12.37
N PRO A 75 -16.13 -29.45 -12.90
CA PRO A 75 -16.62 -28.14 -13.37
C PRO A 75 -16.80 -27.08 -12.25
N LEU A 76 -16.87 -27.52 -10.99
CA LEU A 76 -17.05 -26.68 -9.81
C LEU A 76 -15.74 -26.46 -9.05
N GLU A 77 -14.67 -27.14 -9.46
CA GLU A 77 -13.35 -26.90 -8.89
C GLU A 77 -12.97 -25.44 -9.15
N ILE A 78 -12.69 -24.75 -8.06
CA ILE A 78 -12.11 -23.42 -8.12
C ILE A 78 -10.61 -23.66 -8.15
N GLY A 79 -9.95 -23.20 -9.20
CA GLY A 79 -8.55 -23.52 -9.48
C GLY A 79 -7.64 -23.31 -8.28
N THR A 80 -7.45 -24.37 -7.49
CA THR A 80 -6.21 -24.63 -6.76
C THR A 80 -5.28 -25.19 -7.82
N GLU A 81 -4.77 -24.35 -8.72
CA GLU A 81 -3.76 -24.84 -9.64
C GLU A 81 -2.61 -25.36 -8.80
N LYS A 82 -2.41 -26.69 -8.89
CA LYS A 82 -1.28 -27.43 -8.34
C LYS A 82 0.06 -26.85 -8.81
N ALA A 83 0.08 -25.92 -9.77
CA ALA A 83 1.26 -25.26 -10.30
C ALA A 83 2.03 -24.40 -9.28
N TRP A 84 1.40 -23.99 -8.16
CA TRP A 84 2.08 -23.19 -7.12
C TRP A 84 1.89 -23.72 -5.70
N ARG A 85 1.61 -25.01 -5.52
CA ARG A 85 1.84 -25.64 -4.20
C ARG A 85 3.35 -25.82 -3.96
N SER A 86 4.08 -24.72 -3.95
CA SER A 86 5.21 -24.64 -3.03
C SER A 86 4.61 -24.58 -1.63
N THR A 87 5.20 -25.29 -0.70
CA THR A 87 4.85 -25.27 0.72
C THR A 87 4.96 -23.87 1.37
N GLU A 88 5.41 -22.85 0.63
CA GLU A 88 5.63 -21.47 1.11
C GLU A 88 4.54 -20.45 0.71
N TYR A 89 3.62 -20.76 -0.20
CA TYR A 89 2.68 -19.76 -0.74
C TYR A 89 1.21 -20.16 -0.51
N PRO A 90 0.46 -19.47 0.38
CA PRO A 90 -0.98 -19.68 0.46
C PRO A 90 -1.63 -19.32 -0.87
N CYS A 91 -2.60 -20.14 -1.30
CA CYS A 91 -3.38 -19.85 -2.50
C CYS A 91 -4.10 -18.49 -2.31
N TYR A 92 -3.82 -17.52 -3.18
CA TYR A 92 -4.47 -16.21 -3.12
C TYR A 92 -5.96 -16.33 -3.47
N TRP A 93 -6.83 -15.91 -2.54
CA TRP A 93 -8.27 -15.85 -2.76
C TRP A 93 -8.83 -14.49 -2.40
N GLY A 94 -9.71 -13.97 -3.27
CA GLY A 94 -10.52 -12.79 -3.04
C GLY A 94 -11.73 -12.81 -3.98
N SER A 95 -12.70 -11.92 -3.74
CA SER A 95 -13.81 -11.71 -4.68
C SER A 95 -13.32 -11.23 -6.04
N VAL A 96 -14.15 -11.37 -7.07
CA VAL A 96 -13.91 -10.84 -8.42
C VAL A 96 -13.48 -9.37 -8.43
N TYR A 97 -13.95 -8.56 -7.48
CA TYR A 97 -13.60 -7.15 -7.36
C TYR A 97 -12.13 -6.92 -6.97
N HIS A 98 -11.44 -7.91 -6.43
CA HIS A 98 -9.98 -7.86 -6.20
C HIS A 98 -9.16 -8.03 -7.48
N HIS A 99 -9.76 -8.56 -8.54
CA HIS A 99 -9.06 -8.97 -9.76
C HIS A 99 -9.28 -8.01 -10.94
N ILE A 100 -10.05 -6.94 -10.74
CA ILE A 100 -10.36 -5.93 -11.75
C ILE A 100 -9.89 -4.56 -11.29
N ASP A 101 -9.80 -3.61 -12.21
CA ASP A 101 -9.36 -2.24 -11.90
C ASP A 101 -10.09 -1.16 -12.72
N CYS A 102 -11.31 -1.45 -13.22
CA CYS A 102 -12.10 -0.47 -13.95
C CYS A 102 -13.62 -0.61 -13.73
N GLY A 103 -14.29 0.53 -13.59
CA GLY A 103 -15.74 0.62 -13.31
C GLY A 103 -16.60 -0.07 -14.38
N ALA A 104 -16.28 0.09 -15.67
CA ALA A 104 -17.05 -0.53 -16.75
C ALA A 104 -17.09 -2.07 -16.68
N THR A 105 -16.01 -2.70 -16.19
CA THR A 105 -15.99 -4.16 -15.97
C THR A 105 -16.73 -4.52 -14.68
N ALA A 106 -16.64 -3.67 -13.67
CA ALA A 106 -17.33 -3.81 -12.40
C ALA A 106 -18.86 -3.72 -12.57
N ASP A 107 -19.34 -2.86 -13.47
CA ASP A 107 -20.77 -2.75 -13.86
C ASP A 107 -21.29 -4.05 -14.46
N MET A 108 -20.50 -4.74 -15.28
CA MET A 108 -20.90 -6.05 -15.84
C MET A 108 -21.09 -7.10 -14.75
N LEU A 109 -20.16 -7.14 -13.79
CA LEU A 109 -20.23 -8.06 -12.65
C LEU A 109 -21.42 -7.71 -11.73
N LEU A 110 -21.65 -6.43 -11.48
CA LEU A 110 -22.78 -5.96 -10.69
C LEU A 110 -24.12 -6.32 -11.36
N ALA A 111 -24.23 -6.13 -12.68
CA ALA A 111 -25.41 -6.52 -13.45
C ALA A 111 -25.67 -8.03 -13.41
N LEU A 112 -24.63 -8.84 -13.25
CA LEU A 112 -24.74 -10.28 -13.06
C LEU A 112 -25.07 -10.67 -11.61
N GLY A 113 -25.02 -9.75 -10.66
CA GLY A 113 -25.43 -9.94 -9.27
C GLY A 113 -24.28 -10.13 -8.27
N PHE A 114 -23.02 -9.93 -8.69
CA PHE A 114 -21.89 -9.91 -7.75
C PHE A 114 -21.95 -8.64 -6.90
N LYS A 115 -21.79 -8.77 -5.58
CA LYS A 115 -21.93 -7.64 -4.61
C LYS A 115 -20.93 -7.69 -3.44
N ASP A 116 -19.89 -8.52 -3.55
CA ASP A 116 -18.88 -8.71 -2.50
C ASP A 116 -17.84 -7.57 -2.50
N PHE A 117 -18.29 -6.33 -2.25
CA PHE A 117 -17.45 -5.12 -2.31
C PHE A 117 -16.52 -4.95 -1.09
N ASP A 118 -16.94 -5.47 0.06
CA ASP A 118 -16.20 -5.39 1.34
C ASP A 118 -15.63 -6.74 1.79
N SER A 119 -15.74 -7.78 0.95
CA SER A 119 -15.14 -9.08 1.26
C SER A 119 -13.64 -8.94 1.40
N MET A 120 -13.03 -9.57 2.40
CA MET A 120 -11.58 -9.60 2.52
C MET A 120 -10.98 -10.73 1.66
N ASP A 121 -9.80 -10.48 1.10
CA ASP A 121 -8.96 -11.52 0.53
C ASP A 121 -8.23 -12.32 1.62
N THR A 122 -7.43 -13.31 1.22
CA THR A 122 -6.61 -14.14 2.12
C THR A 122 -5.60 -13.36 2.97
N TYR A 123 -5.35 -12.10 2.64
CA TYR A 123 -4.47 -11.20 3.37
C TYR A 123 -5.24 -10.17 4.20
N GLY A 124 -6.57 -10.31 4.33
CA GLY A 124 -7.38 -9.38 5.10
C GLY A 124 -7.70 -8.08 4.37
N ARG A 125 -7.42 -7.96 3.07
CA ARG A 125 -7.58 -6.70 2.35
C ARG A 125 -8.91 -6.68 1.61
N THR A 126 -9.57 -5.52 1.57
CA THR A 126 -10.80 -5.36 0.76
C THR A 126 -10.45 -4.99 -0.68
N PRO A 127 -11.38 -5.11 -1.64
CA PRO A 127 -11.22 -4.59 -2.99
C PRO A 127 -10.86 -3.11 -3.00
N LEU A 128 -11.53 -2.32 -2.15
CA LEU A 128 -11.31 -0.88 -2.04
C LEU A 128 -9.89 -0.56 -1.57
N SER A 129 -9.41 -1.27 -0.54
CA SER A 129 -8.06 -1.09 -0.03
C SER A 129 -6.99 -1.57 -1.01
N GLN A 130 -7.36 -2.13 -2.17
CA GLN A 130 -6.45 -2.64 -3.21
C GLN A 130 -6.60 -1.98 -4.58
N ALA A 131 -7.60 -1.11 -4.77
CA ALA A 131 -7.87 -0.45 -6.04
C ALA A 131 -6.66 0.40 -6.50
N ASN A 132 -6.13 0.12 -7.69
CA ASN A 132 -4.95 0.82 -8.21
C ASN A 132 -5.36 2.05 -9.03
N SER A 133 -6.56 2.03 -9.61
CA SER A 133 -7.15 3.16 -10.31
C SER A 133 -8.01 4.03 -9.39
N PRO A 134 -7.76 5.36 -9.33
CA PRO A 134 -8.65 6.31 -8.64
C PRO A 134 -10.12 6.23 -9.12
N GLY A 135 -10.33 5.97 -10.41
CA GLY A 135 -11.67 5.83 -10.97
C GLY A 135 -12.39 4.59 -10.45
N TYR A 136 -11.66 3.48 -10.29
CA TYR A 136 -12.22 2.23 -9.77
C TYR A 136 -12.46 2.29 -8.26
N ALA A 137 -11.55 2.90 -7.50
CA ALA A 137 -11.75 3.14 -6.07
C ALA A 137 -13.03 3.94 -5.79
N LEU A 138 -13.28 5.01 -6.55
CA LEU A 138 -14.55 5.74 -6.45
C LEU A 138 -15.75 4.92 -6.88
N TRP A 139 -15.63 4.14 -7.95
CA TRP A 139 -16.72 3.25 -8.37
C TRP A 139 -17.12 2.33 -7.21
N LEU A 140 -16.15 1.72 -6.52
CA LEU A 140 -16.43 0.87 -5.34
C LEU A 140 -17.14 1.66 -4.23
N ILE A 141 -16.67 2.86 -3.90
CA ILE A 141 -17.29 3.74 -2.89
C ILE A 141 -18.74 4.10 -3.28
N ASP A 142 -18.95 4.50 -4.54
CA ASP A 142 -20.27 4.88 -5.06
C ASP A 142 -21.27 3.72 -5.09
N HIS A 143 -20.78 2.48 -5.07
CA HIS A 143 -21.59 1.26 -5.03
C HIS A 143 -21.65 0.60 -3.65
N GLY A 144 -21.17 1.29 -2.61
CA GLY A 144 -21.37 0.90 -1.21
C GLY A 144 -20.20 0.17 -0.55
N ALA A 145 -19.00 0.20 -1.13
CA ALA A 145 -17.80 -0.24 -0.42
C ALA A 145 -17.53 0.68 0.79
N THR A 146 -17.25 0.08 1.94
CA THR A 146 -17.11 0.81 3.20
C THR A 146 -15.67 1.29 3.37
N VAL A 147 -15.48 2.61 3.36
CA VAL A 147 -14.16 3.25 3.50
C VAL A 147 -13.51 2.99 4.87
N THR A 148 -14.33 2.72 5.88
CA THR A 148 -13.92 2.37 7.24
C THR A 148 -13.87 0.86 7.50
N SER A 149 -13.97 0.02 6.46
CA SER A 149 -13.83 -1.43 6.62
C SER A 149 -12.47 -1.74 7.24
N PRO A 150 -12.42 -2.47 8.38
CA PRO A 150 -11.15 -2.89 8.97
C PRO A 150 -10.43 -3.82 8.00
N LEU A 151 -9.12 -3.67 7.92
CA LEU A 151 -8.26 -4.59 7.21
C LEU A 151 -7.81 -5.70 8.17
N GLY A 152 -7.73 -6.92 7.67
CA GLY A 152 -7.38 -8.09 8.47
C GLY A 152 -5.92 -8.05 8.93
N ASN A 153 -5.74 -8.46 10.18
CA ASN A 153 -4.47 -8.47 10.91
C ASN A 153 -3.62 -9.71 10.59
N VAL A 154 -3.39 -10.02 9.31
CA VAL A 154 -2.50 -11.14 8.96
C VAL A 154 -1.05 -10.68 9.19
N GLY A 155 -0.59 -10.75 10.44
CA GLY A 155 0.75 -10.39 10.90
C GLY A 155 0.85 -9.03 11.60
N SER A 156 0.19 -7.99 11.09
CA SER A 156 0.18 -6.66 11.72
C SER A 156 -0.97 -6.50 12.72
N LYS A 157 -0.69 -6.12 13.99
CA LYS A 157 -1.71 -5.78 15.01
C LYS A 157 -2.41 -4.43 14.76
N LEU A 158 -2.44 -3.98 13.52
CA LEU A 158 -2.66 -2.58 13.21
C LEU A 158 -4.09 -2.36 12.72
N ASN A 159 -4.84 -1.49 13.39
CA ASN A 159 -6.25 -1.17 13.10
C ASN A 159 -6.37 -0.28 11.85
N GLN A 160 -5.76 -0.70 10.74
CA GLN A 160 -5.93 -0.02 9.46
C GLN A 160 -7.32 -0.26 8.92
N ILE A 161 -7.84 0.74 8.22
CA ILE A 161 -9.10 0.66 7.49
C ILE A 161 -8.86 0.86 6.00
N ALA A 162 -9.85 0.53 5.17
CA ALA A 162 -9.71 0.52 3.71
C ALA A 162 -9.18 1.85 3.13
N ILE A 163 -9.58 2.99 3.70
CA ILE A 163 -9.11 4.31 3.24
C ILE A 163 -7.59 4.51 3.42
N HIS A 164 -6.92 3.89 4.41
CA HIS A 164 -5.45 3.96 4.50
C HIS A 164 -4.77 3.32 3.28
N GLY A 165 -5.35 2.22 2.78
CA GLY A 165 -4.88 1.54 1.57
C GLY A 165 -5.14 2.35 0.30
N VAL A 166 -6.28 3.04 0.22
CA VAL A 166 -6.60 3.98 -0.88
C VAL A 166 -5.64 5.16 -0.86
N ALA A 167 -5.42 5.77 0.31
CA ALA A 167 -4.52 6.89 0.49
C ALA A 167 -3.09 6.55 0.04
N CYS A 168 -2.55 5.42 0.47
CA CYS A 168 -1.21 4.95 0.07
C CYS A 168 -1.07 4.80 -1.46
N ARG A 169 -2.10 4.26 -2.14
CA ARG A 169 -2.08 4.11 -3.61
C ARG A 169 -2.26 5.42 -4.33
N LEU A 170 -3.15 6.28 -3.83
CA LEU A 170 -3.30 7.64 -4.34
C LEU A 170 -1.98 8.39 -4.23
N GLY A 171 -1.30 8.29 -3.08
CA GLY A 171 0.02 8.86 -2.84
C GLY A 171 1.04 8.38 -3.86
N ARG A 172 1.14 7.06 -4.07
CA ARG A 172 2.02 6.53 -5.13
C ARG A 172 1.71 7.13 -6.48
N TYR A 173 0.43 7.15 -6.85
CA TYR A 173 0.04 7.70 -8.12
C TYR A 173 0.45 9.17 -8.25
N LEU A 174 0.21 9.97 -7.20
CA LEU A 174 0.56 11.39 -7.14
C LEU A 174 2.07 11.61 -7.26
N PHE A 175 2.89 10.85 -6.53
CA PHE A 175 4.33 11.13 -6.44
C PHE A 175 5.17 10.41 -7.51
N TYR A 176 4.80 9.20 -7.96
CA TYR A 176 5.52 8.50 -9.03
C TYR A 176 5.14 8.99 -10.44
N HIS A 177 3.86 9.27 -10.69
CA HIS A 177 3.43 9.76 -12.02
C HIS A 177 3.38 11.30 -12.11
N GLY A 178 3.22 12.00 -10.98
CA GLY A 178 3.18 13.47 -10.95
C GLY A 178 4.51 14.13 -11.31
N LYS A 179 5.66 13.51 -10.94
CA LYS A 179 7.00 13.99 -11.29
C LYS A 179 7.24 13.99 -12.82
N LYS A 180 6.67 13.02 -13.56
CA LYS A 180 6.88 12.89 -15.03
C LYS A 180 5.91 13.71 -15.88
N ASP A 181 4.66 13.88 -15.47
CA ASP A 181 3.60 14.42 -16.36
C ASP A 181 3.03 15.80 -15.95
N GLN A 182 3.55 16.45 -14.89
CA GLN A 182 2.91 17.63 -14.27
C GLN A 182 1.40 17.42 -14.01
N THR A 183 0.98 16.16 -13.86
CA THR A 183 -0.42 15.71 -13.82
C THR A 183 -1.17 16.20 -12.59
N TRP A 184 -0.45 16.72 -11.59
CA TRP A 184 -1.04 17.35 -10.42
C TRP A 184 -1.85 18.62 -10.79
N ARG A 185 -1.45 19.38 -11.83
CA ARG A 185 -2.29 20.49 -12.35
C ARG A 185 -3.63 19.98 -12.91
N LYS A 186 -3.71 18.69 -13.27
CA LYS A 186 -4.93 18.00 -13.71
C LYS A 186 -5.67 17.30 -12.55
N LEU A 187 -5.28 17.51 -11.28
CA LEU A 187 -6.09 17.19 -10.11
C LEU A 187 -7.30 18.11 -9.98
N ALA A 188 -7.38 19.16 -10.80
CA ALA A 188 -8.57 19.99 -10.97
C ALA A 188 -9.69 19.17 -11.64
N GLY A 189 -10.37 18.32 -10.85
CA GLY A 189 -11.60 17.62 -11.21
C GLY A 189 -11.49 16.10 -11.26
N GLY A 190 -12.67 15.47 -11.18
CA GLY A 190 -12.84 14.02 -11.34
C GLY A 190 -12.43 13.20 -10.12
N SER A 191 -12.14 11.92 -10.36
CA SER A 191 -12.06 10.92 -9.30
C SER A 191 -10.94 11.16 -8.28
N ARG A 192 -9.84 11.76 -8.72
CA ARG A 192 -8.65 11.99 -7.90
C ARG A 192 -8.87 13.06 -6.84
N LYS A 193 -9.48 14.20 -7.19
CA LYS A 193 -9.80 15.26 -6.23
C LYS A 193 -10.74 14.73 -5.15
N ARG A 194 -11.80 14.03 -5.54
CA ARG A 194 -12.78 13.50 -4.57
C ARG A 194 -12.16 12.49 -3.61
N LEU A 195 -11.24 11.62 -4.07
CA LEU A 195 -10.50 10.72 -3.18
C LEU A 195 -9.52 11.46 -2.27
N LEU A 196 -8.87 12.51 -2.77
CA LEU A 196 -7.99 13.35 -1.97
C LEU A 196 -8.76 14.07 -0.87
N ASP A 197 -9.85 14.75 -1.22
CA ASP A 197 -10.74 15.44 -0.29
C ASP A 197 -11.24 14.46 0.79
N LEU A 198 -11.68 13.25 0.37
CA LEU A 198 -12.10 12.19 1.28
C LEU A 198 -10.97 11.78 2.23
N THR A 199 -9.77 11.51 1.71
CA THR A 199 -8.60 11.08 2.49
C THR A 199 -8.18 12.14 3.51
N CYS A 200 -8.16 13.41 3.11
CA CYS A 200 -7.77 14.52 3.97
C CYS A 200 -8.84 14.86 5.03
N SER A 201 -10.11 14.59 4.75
CA SER A 201 -11.22 14.85 5.69
C SER A 201 -11.37 13.79 6.79
N MET A 202 -10.69 12.65 6.68
CA MET A 202 -10.83 11.54 7.62
C MET A 202 -9.71 11.54 8.66
N ASP A 203 -10.02 11.96 9.89
CA ASP A 203 -9.14 11.84 11.04
C ASP A 203 -9.36 10.52 11.78
N VAL A 204 -8.89 9.43 11.16
CA VAL A 204 -8.99 8.07 11.72
C VAL A 204 -7.58 7.49 11.84
N PRO A 205 -6.87 7.77 12.94
CA PRO A 205 -5.55 7.18 13.15
C PRO A 205 -5.66 5.66 13.32
N ASP A 206 -4.70 4.94 12.75
CA ASP A 206 -4.46 3.55 13.17
C ASP A 206 -3.82 3.52 14.57
N ASN A 207 -3.66 2.35 15.16
CA ASN A 207 -3.03 2.18 16.47
C ASN A 207 -1.49 2.04 16.39
N CYS A 208 -0.86 2.58 15.34
CA CYS A 208 0.58 2.59 15.22
C CYS A 208 1.24 3.48 16.29
N ARG A 209 2.42 3.08 16.77
CA ARG A 209 3.24 3.83 17.75
C ARG A 209 4.48 4.49 17.16
N CYS A 210 4.55 4.61 15.84
CA CYS A 210 5.68 5.23 15.16
C CYS A 210 5.64 6.74 15.37
N ALA A 211 6.78 7.35 15.72
CA ALA A 211 6.90 8.78 15.96
C ALA A 211 6.56 9.67 14.74
N CYS A 212 6.42 9.09 13.54
CA CYS A 212 5.96 9.79 12.33
C CYS A 212 4.58 10.45 12.49
N SER A 213 3.80 10.03 13.48
CA SER A 213 2.53 10.65 13.89
C SER A 213 2.41 10.63 15.41
N SER A 214 1.73 11.62 15.99
CA SER A 214 1.55 11.73 17.44
C SER A 214 0.51 10.76 18.01
N GLN A 215 -0.49 10.36 17.21
CA GLN A 215 -1.63 9.55 17.65
C GLN A 215 -1.85 8.27 16.82
N GLY A 216 -0.88 7.93 15.96
CA GLY A 216 -1.00 6.88 14.96
C GLY A 216 -1.25 7.42 13.55
N CYS A 217 -1.06 6.58 12.55
CA CYS A 217 -1.04 7.03 11.16
C CYS A 217 -2.47 7.28 10.66
N THR A 218 -2.77 8.51 10.29
CA THR A 218 -4.03 8.87 9.62
C THR A 218 -3.99 8.51 8.13
N PRO A 219 -5.14 8.46 7.43
CA PRO A 219 -5.17 8.32 5.98
C PRO A 219 -4.33 9.38 5.28
N PHE A 220 -4.32 10.62 5.78
CA PHE A 220 -3.43 11.66 5.26
C PHE A 220 -1.95 11.32 5.40
N THR A 221 -1.48 10.83 6.55
CA THR A 221 -0.07 10.40 6.67
C THR A 221 0.25 9.24 5.72
N ALA A 222 -0.69 8.31 5.52
CA ALA A 222 -0.55 7.21 4.57
C ALA A 222 -0.48 7.69 3.11
N LEU A 223 -1.15 8.81 2.78
CA LEU A 223 -1.07 9.47 1.48
C LEU A 223 0.35 9.97 1.18
N LEU A 224 1.04 10.57 2.15
CA LEU A 224 2.35 11.21 1.94
C LEU A 224 3.52 10.23 1.85
N LYS A 225 3.48 9.16 2.66
CA LYS A 225 4.56 8.17 2.80
C LYS A 225 5.17 7.64 1.49
N PRO A 226 4.40 7.34 0.42
CA PRO A 226 4.98 6.85 -0.82
C PRO A 226 5.89 7.87 -1.52
N GLY A 227 5.62 9.18 -1.40
CA GLY A 227 6.45 10.23 -1.99
C GLY A 227 7.78 10.40 -1.27
N LEU A 228 7.80 10.09 0.04
CA LEU A 228 8.96 10.21 0.92
C LEU A 228 9.94 9.04 0.78
N ARG A 229 9.58 7.99 0.02
CA ARG A 229 10.37 6.75 -0.11
C ARG A 229 10.94 6.50 -1.50
N ALA A 230 10.72 7.43 -2.41
CA ALA A 230 11.10 7.29 -3.81
C ALA A 230 12.47 7.94 -4.06
N GLY A 231 13.55 7.23 -3.72
CA GLY A 231 14.93 7.58 -4.08
C GLY A 231 15.85 7.75 -2.88
N TYR A 232 16.98 7.03 -2.87
CA TYR A 232 18.10 7.31 -1.98
C TYR A 232 19.36 7.34 -2.83
N TYR A 233 19.97 8.52 -2.97
CA TYR A 233 21.32 8.67 -3.51
C TYR A 233 22.24 9.57 -2.65
N ASP A 234 21.73 10.44 -1.75
CA ASP A 234 22.48 11.10 -0.66
C ASP A 234 21.54 11.95 0.25
N SER A 235 22.06 12.54 1.34
CA SER A 235 21.32 13.35 2.33
C SER A 235 20.86 14.73 1.83
N ARG A 236 21.61 15.39 0.94
CA ARG A 236 21.23 16.70 0.34
C ARG A 236 20.09 16.55 -0.66
N THR A 237 20.17 15.51 -1.49
CA THR A 237 19.12 15.12 -2.43
C THR A 237 17.83 14.81 -1.68
N LYS A 238 17.91 14.15 -0.51
CA LYS A 238 16.74 13.89 0.36
C LYS A 238 16.03 15.18 0.79
N MET A 239 16.76 16.18 1.30
CA MET A 239 16.17 17.46 1.72
C MET A 239 15.46 18.20 0.57
N VAL A 240 16.05 18.16 -0.64
CA VAL A 240 15.43 18.71 -1.86
C VAL A 240 14.15 17.98 -2.25
N GLU A 241 14.08 16.67 -2.06
CA GLU A 241 12.86 15.90 -2.36
C GLU A 241 11.75 16.14 -1.32
N LEU A 242 12.11 16.28 -0.05
CA LEU A 242 11.18 16.56 1.05
C LEU A 242 10.45 17.91 0.85
N GLN A 243 11.17 18.97 0.46
CA GLN A 243 10.56 20.28 0.18
C GLN A 243 9.61 20.26 -1.03
N GLU A 244 9.83 19.39 -2.02
CA GLU A 244 9.01 19.36 -3.23
C GLU A 244 7.65 18.70 -2.96
N ILE A 245 7.56 17.80 -1.96
CA ILE A 245 6.32 17.08 -1.63
C ILE A 245 5.18 18.02 -1.28
N VAL A 246 5.45 19.10 -0.54
CA VAL A 246 4.41 20.07 -0.16
C VAL A 246 3.94 20.91 -1.35
N LYS A 247 4.74 21.05 -2.40
CA LYS A 247 4.36 21.76 -3.62
C LYS A 247 3.39 20.95 -4.48
N TYR A 248 3.33 19.64 -4.29
CA TYR A 248 2.41 18.76 -5.03
C TYR A 248 1.03 18.63 -4.41
N LEU A 249 0.84 19.08 -3.18
CA LEU A 249 -0.46 19.08 -2.51
C LEU A 249 -1.26 20.35 -2.86
N PRO A 250 -2.56 20.24 -3.17
CA PRO A 250 -3.42 21.38 -3.40
C PRO A 250 -3.47 22.35 -2.20
N VAL A 251 -3.55 23.65 -2.47
CA VAL A 251 -3.57 24.69 -1.42
C VAL A 251 -4.77 24.54 -0.47
N ASP A 252 -5.92 24.06 -0.97
CA ASP A 252 -7.12 23.81 -0.17
C ASP A 252 -6.93 22.70 0.87
N VAL A 253 -6.03 21.73 0.61
CA VAL A 253 -5.69 20.68 1.58
C VAL A 253 -5.01 21.25 2.82
N PHE A 254 -4.19 22.29 2.67
CA PHE A 254 -3.53 22.97 3.79
C PHE A 254 -4.44 23.93 4.56
N GLY A 255 -5.68 24.14 4.11
CA GLY A 255 -6.69 24.88 4.87
C GLY A 255 -7.29 24.07 6.03
N LEU A 256 -7.01 22.77 6.10
CA LEU A 256 -7.44 21.91 7.20
C LEU A 256 -6.45 22.04 8.38
N PRO A 257 -6.89 22.36 9.61
CA PRO A 257 -6.00 22.73 10.72
C PRO A 257 -4.92 21.70 11.06
N GLU A 258 -5.24 20.42 10.94
CA GLU A 258 -4.38 19.30 11.37
C GLU A 258 -3.31 18.95 10.33
N ILE A 259 -3.52 19.34 9.08
CA ILE A 259 -2.72 18.92 7.93
C ILE A 259 -1.32 19.56 7.90
N PRO A 260 -1.15 20.88 8.13
CA PRO A 260 0.18 21.50 8.14
C PRO A 260 1.12 20.87 9.17
N LEU A 261 0.65 20.71 10.42
CA LEU A 261 1.48 20.15 11.50
C LEU A 261 1.77 18.65 11.28
N ALA A 262 0.80 17.88 10.80
CA ALA A 262 1.03 16.48 10.43
C ALA A 262 2.06 16.35 9.28
N THR A 263 2.05 17.30 8.34
CA THR A 263 3.01 17.34 7.24
C THR A 263 4.40 17.69 7.75
N LEU A 264 4.54 18.77 8.55
CA LEU A 264 5.81 19.18 9.15
C LEU A 264 6.42 18.04 9.97
N ARG A 265 5.63 17.38 10.81
CA ARG A 265 6.10 16.24 11.61
C ARG A 265 6.66 15.13 10.74
N LEU A 266 5.97 14.77 9.66
CA LEU A 266 6.42 13.71 8.78
C LEU A 266 7.67 14.11 7.98
N LEU A 267 7.77 15.36 7.53
CA LEU A 267 8.99 15.87 6.86
C LEU A 267 10.19 15.88 7.80
N THR A 268 10.02 16.41 9.03
CA THR A 268 11.07 16.45 10.05
C THR A 268 11.49 15.04 10.46
N PHE A 269 10.53 14.13 10.64
CA PHE A 269 10.80 12.72 10.94
C PHE A 269 11.68 12.07 9.86
N GLU A 270 11.37 12.29 8.58
CA GLU A 270 12.17 11.75 7.47
C GLU A 270 13.54 12.43 7.38
N ALA A 271 13.61 13.75 7.59
CA ALA A 271 14.86 14.51 7.56
C ALA A 271 15.85 14.05 8.64
N LEU A 272 15.35 13.76 9.85
CA LEU A 272 16.15 13.21 10.96
C LEU A 272 16.57 11.74 10.75
N GLY A 273 16.06 11.07 9.71
CA GLY A 273 16.41 9.68 9.44
C GLY A 273 15.78 8.65 10.38
N ILE A 274 14.73 9.02 11.11
CA ILE A 274 14.06 8.11 12.07
C ILE A 274 13.42 6.95 11.31
N ARG A 275 13.52 5.73 11.84
CA ARG A 275 13.02 4.53 11.18
C ARG A 275 11.51 4.39 11.39
N HIS A 276 10.80 4.13 10.29
CA HIS A 276 9.37 3.82 10.35
C HIS A 276 9.13 2.48 11.03
N THR A 277 8.61 2.52 12.26
CA THR A 277 8.02 1.37 12.98
C THR A 277 6.52 1.23 12.69
N CYS A 278 6.04 1.84 11.60
CA CYS A 278 4.65 1.82 11.19
C CYS A 278 4.28 0.67 10.26
N CYS A 279 2.98 0.44 10.16
CA CYS A 279 2.28 -0.57 9.36
C CYS A 279 2.66 -0.61 7.87
N GLN A 280 3.33 0.44 7.40
CA GLN A 280 3.79 0.55 6.03
C GLN A 280 5.32 0.60 6.03
N GLY A 281 6.07 -0.20 6.78
CA GLY A 281 7.55 -0.18 6.67
C GLY A 281 8.08 -0.38 5.23
N PRO A 282 9.27 0.15 4.89
CA PRO A 282 9.83 0.18 3.55
C PRO A 282 10.41 -1.18 3.19
N ARG A 283 9.70 -1.99 2.38
CA ARG A 283 10.31 -2.99 1.46
C ARG A 283 9.33 -3.77 0.57
N LYS A 284 8.00 -3.74 0.80
CA LYS A 284 7.10 -4.69 0.10
C LYS A 284 5.80 -4.12 -0.44
N LEU A 285 5.91 -3.03 -1.17
CA LEU A 285 4.88 -2.64 -2.13
C LEU A 285 5.39 -2.62 -3.58
N ARG A 286 6.44 -3.38 -3.88
CA ARG A 286 6.51 -4.04 -5.18
C ARG A 286 5.34 -5.02 -5.22
N ALA A 287 4.48 -4.85 -6.22
CA ALA A 287 3.68 -5.96 -6.69
C ALA A 287 4.60 -7.19 -6.86
N ASP A 288 4.09 -8.35 -6.47
CA ASP A 288 4.58 -9.67 -6.88
C ASP A 288 5.41 -10.51 -5.89
N LEU A 289 5.79 -10.03 -4.69
CA LEU A 289 6.41 -10.95 -3.70
C LEU A 289 5.96 -10.70 -2.24
N LEU A 290 5.43 -11.78 -1.68
CA LEU A 290 5.00 -12.03 -0.31
C LEU A 290 5.87 -11.36 0.76
N ARG A 291 5.21 -10.91 1.82
CA ARG A 291 5.34 -11.49 3.16
C ARG A 291 4.30 -10.86 4.08
N SER A 292 3.47 -11.69 4.71
CA SER A 292 2.81 -11.39 5.98
C SER A 292 3.69 -11.78 7.17
N ASN A 293 4.99 -11.99 6.94
CA ASN A 293 5.97 -12.50 7.92
C ASN A 293 7.20 -11.56 8.05
N ASP A 294 7.05 -10.30 7.62
CA ASP A 294 8.09 -9.25 7.64
C ASP A 294 7.68 -8.02 8.44
N CYS A 295 6.59 -8.11 9.20
CA CYS A 295 6.40 -7.17 10.28
C CYS A 295 7.37 -7.58 11.38
N TYR A 296 8.25 -6.66 11.77
CA TYR A 296 9.00 -6.78 13.01
C TYR A 296 8.05 -7.19 14.12
N ASP A 297 8.46 -8.13 14.96
CA ASP A 297 7.68 -8.42 16.16
C ASP A 297 7.71 -7.21 17.12
N GLU A 298 6.93 -7.26 18.20
CA GLU A 298 6.87 -6.10 19.10
C GLU A 298 8.20 -5.87 19.84
N GLU A 299 9.03 -6.90 20.01
CA GLU A 299 10.34 -6.76 20.66
C GLU A 299 11.31 -6.04 19.72
N GLU A 300 11.42 -6.49 18.46
CA GLU A 300 12.22 -5.80 17.43
C GLU A 300 11.74 -4.36 17.20
N LEU A 301 10.41 -4.12 17.15
CA LEU A 301 9.87 -2.77 17.05
C LEU A 301 10.20 -1.91 18.27
N GLN A 302 10.30 -2.52 19.45
CA GLN A 302 10.65 -1.82 20.68
C GLN A 302 12.13 -1.45 20.69
N GLU A 303 13.01 -2.36 20.28
CA GLU A 303 14.46 -2.09 20.11
C GLU A 303 14.69 -0.93 19.14
N LEU A 304 14.05 -0.93 17.96
CA LEU A 304 14.15 0.18 17.01
C LEU A 304 13.71 1.53 17.60
N ARG A 305 12.65 1.53 18.44
CA ARG A 305 12.16 2.76 19.10
C ARG A 305 13.13 3.25 20.18
N GLU A 306 13.79 2.34 20.89
CA GLU A 306 14.78 2.67 21.91
C GLU A 306 16.05 3.23 21.28
N GLU A 307 16.53 2.62 20.19
CA GLU A 307 17.66 3.09 19.41
C GLU A 307 17.40 4.51 18.85
N ASP A 308 16.21 4.77 18.30
CA ASP A 308 15.85 6.08 17.74
C ASP A 308 15.39 7.09 18.80
N SER A 309 15.38 6.75 20.10
CA SER A 309 14.75 7.57 21.14
C SER A 309 15.33 8.98 21.26
N PHE A 310 16.63 9.15 21.02
CA PHE A 310 17.28 10.46 21.01
C PHE A 310 16.82 11.32 19.83
N LEU A 311 16.69 10.75 18.63
CA LEU A 311 16.14 11.43 17.45
C LEU A 311 14.67 11.78 17.64
N VAL A 312 13.89 10.89 18.28
CA VAL A 312 12.50 11.16 18.62
C VAL A 312 12.38 12.33 19.59
N LYS A 313 13.29 12.45 20.55
CA LYS A 313 13.34 13.62 21.43
C LYS A 313 13.62 14.91 20.63
N SER A 314 14.60 14.89 19.74
CA SER A 314 14.88 16.02 18.84
C SER A 314 13.68 16.37 17.96
N LEU A 315 12.94 15.37 17.48
CA LEU A 315 11.70 15.57 16.72
C LEU A 315 10.65 16.33 17.55
N GLU A 316 10.42 15.96 18.81
CA GLU A 316 9.42 16.67 19.63
C GLU A 316 9.84 18.12 19.89
N GLU A 317 11.11 18.38 20.21
CA GLU A 317 11.63 19.73 20.42
C GLU A 317 11.49 20.61 19.15
N LEU A 318 11.83 20.04 17.99
CA LEU A 318 11.65 20.72 16.70
C LEU A 318 10.17 20.95 16.36
N MET A 319 9.28 20.02 16.71
CA MET A 319 7.86 20.19 16.47
C MET A 319 7.25 21.29 17.33
N GLU A 320 7.67 21.44 18.58
CA GLU A 320 7.28 22.59 19.42
C GLU A 320 7.74 23.91 18.81
N GLU A 321 8.98 23.96 18.31
CA GLU A 321 9.54 25.13 17.61
C GLU A 321 8.73 25.45 16.34
N PHE A 322 8.53 24.45 15.47
CA PHE A 322 7.86 24.62 14.19
C PHE A 322 6.39 24.98 14.35
N GLU A 323 5.66 24.39 15.30
CA GLU A 323 4.29 24.77 15.59
C GLU A 323 4.20 26.24 15.99
N MET A 324 5.07 26.68 16.91
CA MET A 324 5.10 28.07 17.36
C MET A 324 5.41 29.04 16.22
N LYS A 325 6.44 28.74 15.42
CA LYS A 325 6.89 29.60 14.31
C LYS A 325 5.89 29.63 13.15
N TYR A 326 5.31 28.48 12.82
CA TYR A 326 4.30 28.37 11.76
C TYR A 326 3.04 29.16 12.10
N ASN A 327 2.53 29.01 13.33
CA ASN A 327 1.37 29.76 13.79
C ASN A 327 1.63 31.26 13.86
N ALA A 328 2.85 31.68 14.21
CA ALA A 328 3.24 33.09 14.28
C ALA A 328 3.46 33.74 12.89
N SER A 329 3.88 32.97 11.88
CA SER A 329 4.22 33.51 10.56
C SER A 329 2.97 33.88 9.74
N GLY A 330 1.87 33.14 9.93
CA GLY A 330 0.67 33.27 9.09
C GLY A 330 0.91 32.85 7.63
N GLU A 331 2.03 32.19 7.33
CA GLU A 331 2.37 31.72 6.00
C GLU A 331 1.62 30.42 5.66
N ASN A 332 1.42 30.16 4.35
CA ASN A 332 1.02 28.83 3.92
C ASN A 332 2.17 27.84 4.09
N LEU A 333 1.84 26.55 4.20
CA LEU A 333 2.85 25.52 4.48
C LEU A 333 4.00 25.50 3.46
N PRO A 334 3.78 25.54 2.12
CA PRO A 334 4.89 25.53 1.17
C PRO A 334 5.90 26.66 1.37
N LEU A 335 5.43 27.89 1.63
CA LEU A 335 6.32 29.03 1.89
C LEU A 335 7.08 28.87 3.21
N PHE A 336 6.41 28.39 4.26
CA PHE A 336 7.07 28.14 5.54
C PHE A 336 8.14 27.05 5.42
N VAL A 337 7.85 25.99 4.67
CA VAL A 337 8.80 24.90 4.42
C VAL A 337 10.04 25.42 3.70
N GLU A 338 9.84 26.23 2.66
CA GLU A 338 10.92 26.82 1.86
C GLU A 338 11.77 27.83 2.64
N ARG A 339 11.14 28.67 3.47
CA ARG A 339 11.80 29.83 4.10
C ARG A 339 12.32 29.58 5.50
N TYR A 340 11.72 28.67 6.25
CA TYR A 340 12.08 28.44 7.66
C TYR A 340 12.52 27.00 7.90
N TRP A 341 11.61 26.04 7.68
CA TRP A 341 11.86 24.63 8.01
C TRP A 341 13.14 24.11 7.35
N LYS A 342 13.35 24.39 6.05
CA LYS A 342 14.52 23.95 5.31
C LYS A 342 15.82 24.39 5.98
N HIS A 343 15.97 25.70 6.21
CA HIS A 343 17.18 26.27 6.79
C HIS A 343 17.41 25.78 8.21
N ARG A 344 16.34 25.68 9.01
CA ARG A 344 16.45 25.13 10.37
C ARG A 344 16.91 23.67 10.35
N MET A 345 16.36 22.85 9.44
CA MET A 345 16.79 21.45 9.33
C MET A 345 18.21 21.30 8.77
N GLU A 346 18.66 22.18 7.88
CA GLU A 346 20.07 22.22 7.42
C GLU A 346 21.03 22.47 8.60
N GLU A 347 20.67 23.38 9.52
CA GLU A 347 21.44 23.61 10.75
C GLU A 347 21.44 22.39 11.67
N VAL A 348 20.27 21.78 11.92
CA VAL A 348 20.16 20.56 12.75
C VAL A 348 21.02 19.42 12.20
N ILE A 349 20.96 19.18 10.89
CA ILE A 349 21.73 18.12 10.26
C ILE A 349 23.23 18.41 10.35
N ALA A 350 23.65 19.66 10.12
CA ALA A 350 25.05 20.05 10.29
C ALA A 350 25.55 19.86 11.74
N GLU A 351 24.74 20.23 12.74
CA GLU A 351 25.04 20.01 14.16
C GLU A 351 25.16 18.51 14.51
N MET A 352 24.35 17.66 13.87
CA MET A 352 24.42 16.21 14.03
C MET A 352 25.67 15.62 13.36
N ASP A 353 26.06 16.13 12.19
CA ASP A 353 27.24 15.68 11.44
C ASP A 353 28.55 16.16 12.10
N GLU A 354 28.53 17.33 12.75
CA GLU A 354 29.67 17.87 13.52
C GLU A 354 29.95 17.08 14.82
N TYR A 355 29.08 16.15 15.21
CA TYR A 355 29.34 15.23 16.32
C TYR A 355 30.40 14.19 15.92
N GLU A 356 31.67 14.60 15.92
CA GLU A 356 32.78 13.66 15.87
C GLU A 356 32.81 12.84 17.18
N LEU A 357 32.68 11.53 17.06
CA LEU A 357 32.94 10.61 18.18
C LEU A 357 34.32 10.95 18.76
N SER A 358 34.39 11.18 20.07
CA SER A 358 35.68 11.35 20.74
C SER A 358 36.52 10.09 20.57
N ASP A 359 37.85 10.22 20.60
CA ASP A 359 38.77 9.07 20.51
C ASP A 359 38.47 7.98 21.56
N GLU A 360 37.90 8.39 22.71
CA GLU A 360 37.47 7.49 23.78
C GLU A 360 36.18 6.74 23.43
N GLU A 361 35.25 7.36 22.72
CA GLU A 361 34.03 6.72 22.23
C GLU A 361 34.32 5.79 21.05
N LYS A 362 35.22 6.20 20.14
CA LYS A 362 35.72 5.35 19.04
C LYS A 362 36.36 4.06 19.60
N ARG A 363 37.24 4.19 20.59
CA ARG A 363 37.86 3.03 21.27
C ARG A 363 36.85 2.11 21.96
N LYS A 364 35.82 2.67 22.59
CA LYS A 364 34.75 1.86 23.21
C LYS A 364 33.93 1.10 22.17
N LEU A 365 33.69 1.69 21.00
CA LEU A 365 33.01 1.03 19.90
C LEU A 365 33.87 -0.10 19.30
N GLU A 366 35.17 0.12 19.14
CA GLU A 366 36.14 -0.92 18.73
C GLU A 366 36.22 -2.07 19.76
N GLU A 367 36.23 -1.77 21.07
CA GLU A 367 36.22 -2.76 22.15
C GLU A 367 34.94 -3.60 22.18
N LEU A 368 33.83 -3.05 21.68
CA LEU A 368 32.55 -3.75 21.49
C LEU A 368 32.48 -4.52 20.16
N GLY A 369 33.53 -4.48 19.34
CA GLY A 369 33.62 -5.20 18.06
C GLY A 369 32.96 -4.48 16.89
N VAL A 370 32.70 -3.18 17.00
CA VAL A 370 32.20 -2.34 15.91
C VAL A 370 33.38 -1.77 15.13
N ASP A 371 33.63 -2.29 13.91
CA ASP A 371 34.60 -1.70 12.99
C ASP A 371 34.02 -0.42 12.37
N LEU A 372 34.55 0.74 12.76
CA LEU A 372 34.26 2.02 12.12
C LEU A 372 35.01 2.06 10.78
N LEU A 373 34.37 1.62 9.69
CA LEU A 373 34.91 1.78 8.35
C LEU A 373 35.03 3.28 8.05
N GLU A 374 36.25 3.77 7.83
CA GLU A 374 36.48 5.11 7.31
C GLU A 374 35.70 5.27 5.99
N GLU A 375 34.94 6.35 5.84
CA GLU A 375 34.26 6.70 4.60
C GLU A 375 35.30 6.75 3.47
N ILE A 376 35.22 5.77 2.56
CA ILE A 376 35.93 5.86 1.29
C ILE A 376 35.17 6.92 0.50
N GLU A 377 35.80 8.07 0.25
CA GLU A 377 35.42 8.95 -0.86
C GLU A 377 35.59 8.13 -2.15
N GLU A 378 34.55 7.39 -2.54
CA GLU A 378 34.53 6.70 -3.83
C GLU A 378 34.36 7.76 -4.91
N GLU A 379 35.49 8.12 -5.53
CA GLU A 379 35.52 8.79 -6.82
C GLU A 379 34.60 8.05 -7.79
N SER A 380 33.68 8.82 -8.38
CA SER A 380 32.69 8.39 -9.35
C SER A 380 33.28 7.56 -10.49
N GLU A 381 33.01 6.27 -10.49
CA GLU A 381 32.91 5.52 -11.75
C GLU A 381 31.45 5.58 -12.17
N GLU A 382 31.20 6.31 -13.27
CA GLU A 382 29.93 6.33 -13.98
C GLU A 382 29.63 4.91 -14.51
N GLU A 383 29.03 4.06 -13.68
CA GLU A 383 28.32 2.88 -14.18
C GLU A 383 26.99 3.37 -14.75
N GLU A 384 26.99 3.64 -16.06
CA GLU A 384 25.78 3.63 -16.85
C GLU A 384 25.09 2.28 -16.61
N ASP A 385 24.01 2.29 -15.82
CA ASP A 385 23.04 1.19 -15.75
C ASP A 385 22.45 1.01 -17.17
N GLU A 386 23.15 0.24 -18.01
CA GLU A 386 22.55 -0.52 -19.10
C GLU A 386 21.50 -1.40 -18.43
N MET A 387 20.27 -0.89 -18.40
CA MET A 387 19.07 -1.60 -18.00
C MET A 387 19.11 -2.96 -18.69
N GLU A 388 19.47 -3.96 -17.91
CA GLU A 388 19.67 -5.32 -18.35
C GLU A 388 18.49 -5.72 -19.22
N GLU A 389 18.78 -5.86 -20.51
CA GLU A 389 17.95 -6.36 -21.59
C GLU A 389 17.66 -7.85 -21.36
N TRP A 390 17.41 -8.24 -20.12
CA TRP A 390 16.99 -9.56 -19.74
C TRP A 390 15.53 -9.74 -20.14
N ASP A 391 15.43 -10.27 -21.35
CA ASP A 391 14.52 -11.33 -21.76
C ASP A 391 13.22 -10.96 -22.46
N LEU A 392 13.05 -9.73 -22.96
CA LEU A 392 12.00 -9.47 -23.96
C LEU A 392 12.21 -10.34 -25.22
N ASN A 393 13.46 -10.52 -25.65
CA ASN A 393 13.82 -11.39 -26.77
C ASN A 393 13.59 -12.88 -26.49
N TYR A 394 13.71 -13.33 -25.23
CA TYR A 394 13.35 -14.70 -24.85
C TYR A 394 11.84 -14.93 -24.91
N TYR A 395 11.03 -14.02 -24.37
CA TYR A 395 9.57 -14.13 -24.46
C TYR A 395 9.06 -13.98 -25.90
N ILE A 396 9.69 -13.14 -26.73
CA ILE A 396 9.37 -13.04 -28.16
C ILE A 396 9.70 -14.36 -28.88
N ARG A 397 10.90 -14.93 -28.69
CA ARG A 397 11.25 -16.25 -29.27
C ARG A 397 10.35 -17.38 -28.76
N ARG A 398 9.90 -17.33 -27.51
CA ARG A 398 8.96 -18.28 -26.92
C ARG A 398 7.56 -18.13 -27.53
N MET A 399 7.12 -16.90 -27.80
CA MET A 399 5.84 -16.62 -28.46
C MET A 399 5.86 -17.06 -29.93
N ASP A 400 6.95 -16.85 -30.66
CA ASP A 400 7.06 -17.29 -32.07
C ASP A 400 7.05 -18.82 -32.21
N GLN A 401 7.61 -19.55 -31.25
CA GLN A 401 7.53 -21.02 -31.19
C GLN A 401 6.13 -21.54 -30.86
N ILE A 402 5.30 -20.76 -30.15
CA ILE A 402 3.92 -21.14 -29.81
C ILE A 402 2.96 -20.83 -30.97
N VAL A 403 3.27 -19.83 -31.80
CA VAL A 403 2.39 -19.39 -32.91
C VAL A 403 2.71 -20.08 -34.24
N GLY A 404 3.79 -20.87 -34.32
CA GLY A 404 4.07 -21.72 -35.47
C GLY A 404 4.46 -20.93 -36.73
N LEU A 405 5.29 -19.91 -36.58
CA LEU A 405 5.92 -19.20 -37.69
C LEU A 405 7.43 -19.49 -37.71
N TYR A 406 7.78 -20.75 -38.01
CA TYR A 406 8.85 -21.22 -38.92
C TYR A 406 8.88 -22.75 -38.94
#